data_AF-A0A7S4SCI8-F1
#
_entry.id   AF-A0A7S4SCI8-F1
#
_cell.length_a   1.000
_cell.length_b   1.000
_cell.length_c   1.000
_cell.angle_alpha   90.00
_cell.angle_beta   90.00
_cell.angle_gamma   90.00
#
_symmetry.space_group_name_H-M   'P 1'
#
loop_
_entity.id
_entity.type
_entity.pdbx_description
1 polymer ?
#
loop_
_entity_poly.entity_id
_entity_poly.type
_entity_poly.pdbx_seq_one_letter_code
_entity_poly.pdbx_strand_id
1 'polypeptide(L)'
;MAPSLGGFLGGVIGWRGVFLLLTPGMIFSWIQLYFFLPETLQIGPNHAKDFWTESRQVFGNYQLMSLVACISVVTGTGMLFASNMSLVLEEDMYVTPTQFGMINGAITVAVIPGLVLATVCSQKLGTLKSYRAGTVALLLNAFIFVLCGAFCSGSVWMLIATMMIFSIIMPVFCMPMEILYSQPLENIFTTA
;
A
#
# COMPACT_ATOMS: atom_id res chain seq x y z
N MET A 1 8.75 -2.06 -7.60
CA MET A 1 10.13 -2.46 -7.94
C MET A 1 10.40 -3.93 -7.65
N ALA A 2 9.97 -4.48 -6.50
CA ALA A 2 10.16 -5.91 -6.21
C ALA A 2 9.55 -6.86 -7.27
N PRO A 3 8.33 -6.65 -7.78
CA PRO A 3 7.77 -7.57 -8.79
C PRO A 3 8.47 -7.48 -10.15
N SER A 4 8.88 -6.29 -10.58
CA SER A 4 9.57 -6.08 -11.85
C SER A 4 10.95 -6.73 -11.86
N LEU A 5 11.71 -6.54 -10.76
CA LEU A 5 13.03 -7.17 -10.59
C LEU A 5 12.89 -8.69 -10.37
N GLY A 6 11.91 -9.11 -9.58
CA GLY A 6 11.63 -10.51 -9.27
C GLY A 6 11.21 -11.32 -10.51
N GLY A 7 10.35 -10.76 -11.37
CA GLY A 7 9.96 -11.39 -12.63
C GLY A 7 11.13 -11.53 -13.61
N PHE A 8 11.94 -10.47 -13.75
CA PHE A 8 13.14 -10.51 -14.58
C PHE A 8 14.15 -11.55 -14.10
N LEU A 9 14.52 -11.51 -12.80
CA LEU A 9 15.45 -12.47 -12.21
C LEU A 9 14.88 -13.89 -12.25
N GLY A 10 13.60 -14.06 -11.95
CA GLY A 10 12.91 -15.35 -12.01
C GLY A 10 12.99 -16.00 -13.39
N GLY A 11 12.93 -15.22 -14.47
CA GLY A 11 13.11 -15.70 -15.83
C GLY A 11 14.54 -16.17 -16.16
N VAL A 12 15.57 -15.59 -15.54
CA VAL A 12 16.98 -15.88 -15.83
C VAL A 12 17.55 -16.98 -14.95
N ILE A 13 17.40 -16.85 -13.62
CA ILE A 13 18.01 -17.74 -12.62
C ILE A 13 17.01 -18.71 -11.97
N GLY A 14 15.73 -18.63 -12.35
CA GLY A 14 14.64 -19.38 -11.73
C GLY A 14 14.26 -18.85 -10.35
N TRP A 15 13.11 -19.31 -9.85
CA TRP A 15 12.57 -18.88 -8.55
C TRP A 15 13.50 -19.20 -7.38
N ARG A 16 14.21 -20.33 -7.42
CA ARG A 16 15.19 -20.73 -6.40
C ARG A 16 16.36 -19.74 -6.30
N GLY A 17 16.83 -19.24 -7.45
CA GLY A 17 17.90 -18.24 -7.51
C GLY A 17 17.49 -16.93 -6.85
N VAL A 18 16.23 -16.51 -7.00
CA VAL A 18 15.70 -15.30 -6.35
C VAL A 18 15.77 -15.42 -4.83
N PHE A 19 15.38 -16.56 -4.24
CA PHE A 19 15.49 -16.77 -2.78
C PHE A 19 16.94 -16.78 -2.30
N LEU A 20 17.84 -17.43 -3.05
CA LEU A 20 19.27 -17.42 -2.74
C LEU A 20 19.88 -16.02 -2.82
N LEU A 21 19.39 -15.17 -3.73
CA LEU A 21 19.84 -13.77 -3.84
C LEU A 21 19.32 -12.89 -2.68
N LEU A 22 18.08 -13.11 -2.23
CA LEU A 22 17.49 -12.36 -1.11
C LEU A 22 18.10 -12.74 0.25
N THR A 23 18.55 -13.99 0.39
CA THR A 23 19.08 -14.51 1.66
C THR A 23 20.27 -13.70 2.21
N PRO A 24 21.34 -13.40 1.44
CA PRO A 24 22.44 -12.55 1.90
C PRO A 24 21.98 -11.16 2.36
N GLY A 25 20.99 -10.56 1.66
CA GLY A 25 20.42 -9.28 2.04
C GLY A 25 19.77 -9.34 3.43
N MET A 26 18.96 -10.38 3.67
CA MET A 26 18.33 -10.60 4.98
C MET A 26 19.37 -10.88 6.09
N ILE A 27 20.40 -11.69 5.81
CA ILE A 27 21.49 -11.96 6.76
C ILE A 27 22.23 -10.66 7.09
N PHE A 28 22.54 -9.85 6.07
CA PHE A 28 23.21 -8.57 6.26
C PHE A 28 22.35 -7.60 7.10
N SER A 29 21.06 -7.47 6.80
CA SER A 29 20.13 -6.68 7.61
C SER A 29 20.05 -7.20 9.05
N TRP A 30 20.05 -8.51 9.26
CA TRP A 30 20.07 -9.11 10.60
C TRP A 30 21.37 -8.77 11.36
N ILE A 31 22.53 -8.89 10.72
CA ILE A 31 23.83 -8.51 11.29
C ILE A 31 23.82 -7.02 11.67
N GLN A 32 23.31 -6.15 10.80
CA GLN A 32 23.22 -4.72 11.08
C GLN A 32 22.34 -4.45 12.31
N LEU A 33 21.16 -5.04 12.38
CA LEU A 33 20.27 -4.88 13.54
C LEU A 33 20.94 -5.40 14.81
N TYR A 34 21.62 -6.54 14.76
CA TYR A 34 22.29 -7.13 15.92
C TYR A 34 23.40 -6.23 16.50
N PHE A 35 24.19 -5.57 15.65
CA PHE A 35 25.33 -4.76 16.12
C PHE A 35 25.00 -3.28 16.31
N PHE A 36 24.04 -2.72 15.57
CA PHE A 36 23.80 -1.27 15.54
C PHE A 36 22.47 -0.85 16.17
N LEU A 37 21.52 -1.76 16.43
CA LEU A 37 20.28 -1.39 17.09
C LEU A 37 20.49 -1.34 18.61
N PRO A 38 20.51 -0.14 19.23
CA PRO A 38 20.60 -0.07 20.69
C PRO A 38 19.32 -0.64 21.31
N GLU A 39 19.48 -1.31 22.46
CA GLU A 39 18.34 -1.71 23.29
C GLU A 39 17.60 -0.46 23.77
N THR A 40 16.35 -0.32 23.35
CA THR A 40 15.50 0.84 23.68
C THR A 40 14.34 0.45 24.61
N LEU A 41 14.20 -0.84 24.93
CA LEU A 41 13.11 -1.33 25.75
C LEU A 41 13.28 -0.89 27.22
N GLN A 42 12.42 0.05 27.64
CA GLN A 42 12.27 0.40 29.05
C GLN A 42 11.14 -0.43 29.65
N ILE A 43 11.48 -1.49 30.39
CA ILE A 43 10.48 -2.37 31.00
C ILE A 43 9.96 -1.73 32.29
N GLY A 44 8.72 -1.22 32.25
CA GLY A 44 8.00 -0.79 33.44
C GLY A 44 7.52 -1.98 34.29
N PRO A 45 7.34 -1.80 35.61
CA PRO A 45 6.98 -2.88 36.53
C PRO A 45 5.61 -3.53 36.24
N ASN A 46 4.72 -2.84 35.51
CA ASN A 46 3.37 -3.31 35.16
C ASN A 46 3.13 -3.47 33.65
N HIS A 47 4.19 -3.59 32.84
CA HIS A 47 4.12 -3.63 31.37
C HIS A 47 2.98 -4.51 30.83
N ALA A 48 2.82 -5.74 31.34
CA ALA A 48 1.84 -6.68 30.80
C ALA A 48 0.39 -6.18 31.03
N LYS A 49 0.12 -5.57 32.18
CA LYS A 49 -1.20 -5.01 32.50
C LYS A 49 -1.48 -3.75 31.68
N ASP A 50 -0.46 -2.91 31.51
CA ASP A 50 -0.55 -1.68 30.74
C ASP A 50 -0.83 -2.00 29.26
N PHE A 51 -0.14 -3.00 28.69
CA PHE A 51 -0.36 -3.48 27.32
C PHE A 51 -1.81 -3.88 27.05
N TRP A 52 -2.41 -4.70 27.93
CA TRP A 52 -3.82 -5.12 27.75
C TRP A 52 -4.80 -3.97 27.94
N THR A 53 -4.50 -3.03 28.83
CA THR A 53 -5.34 -1.85 29.08
C THR A 53 -5.33 -0.94 27.85
N GLU A 54 -4.14 -0.64 27.30
CA GLU A 54 -3.98 0.14 26.07
C GLU A 54 -4.60 -0.56 24.87
N SER A 55 -4.36 -1.86 24.70
CA SER A 55 -4.97 -2.64 23.60
C SER A 55 -6.50 -2.57 23.67
N ARG A 56 -7.09 -2.71 24.87
CA ARG A 56 -8.54 -2.59 25.04
C ARG A 56 -9.05 -1.19 24.73
N GLN A 57 -8.29 -0.14 25.04
CA GLN A 57 -8.64 1.24 24.68
C GLN A 57 -8.59 1.46 23.16
N VAL A 58 -7.56 0.93 22.49
CA VAL A 58 -7.41 0.95 21.03
C VAL A 58 -8.60 0.27 20.36
N PHE A 59 -8.92 -0.97 20.75
CA PHE A 59 -10.06 -1.70 20.19
C PHE A 59 -11.42 -1.13 20.60
N GLY A 60 -11.51 -0.48 21.76
CA GLY A 60 -12.72 0.19 22.25
C GLY A 60 -13.02 1.51 21.55
N ASN A 61 -12.04 2.10 20.86
CA ASN A 61 -12.23 3.36 20.15
C ASN A 61 -12.87 3.13 18.78
N TYR A 62 -14.18 3.43 18.69
CA TYR A 62 -14.95 3.27 17.46
C TYR A 62 -14.35 4.05 16.26
N GLN A 63 -13.80 5.25 16.49
CA GLN A 63 -13.24 6.07 15.42
C GLN A 63 -11.99 5.41 14.85
N LEU A 64 -11.07 4.97 15.71
CA LEU A 64 -9.87 4.26 15.31
C LEU A 64 -10.23 2.97 14.55
N MET A 65 -11.16 2.18 15.09
CA MET A 65 -11.62 0.95 14.46
C MET A 65 -12.30 1.20 13.10
N SER A 66 -13.04 2.30 12.95
CA SER A 66 -13.66 2.66 11.66
C SER A 66 -12.62 3.01 10.60
N LEU A 67 -11.55 3.71 10.99
CA LEU A 67 -10.41 3.96 10.12
C LEU A 67 -9.72 2.63 9.78
N VAL A 68 -9.50 1.75 10.76
CA VAL A 68 -8.80 0.47 10.53
C VAL A 68 -9.58 -0.38 9.54
N ALA A 69 -10.89 -0.49 9.75
CA ALA A 69 -11.76 -1.18 8.81
C ALA A 69 -11.67 -0.59 7.40
N CYS A 70 -11.68 0.75 7.26
CA CYS A 70 -11.60 1.42 5.96
C CYS A 70 -10.26 1.12 5.24
N ILE A 71 -9.12 1.23 5.94
CA ILE A 71 -7.81 0.96 5.31
C ILE A 71 -7.63 -0.52 4.99
N SER A 72 -8.14 -1.40 5.85
CA SER A 72 -8.10 -2.85 5.63
C SER A 72 -8.91 -3.24 4.41
N VAL A 73 -10.09 -2.65 4.19
CA VAL A 73 -10.92 -2.92 3.00
C VAL A 73 -10.21 -2.42 1.73
N VAL A 74 -9.70 -1.18 1.75
CA VAL A 74 -9.04 -0.59 0.57
C VAL A 74 -7.75 -1.35 0.24
N THR A 75 -6.88 -1.56 1.23
CA THR A 75 -5.61 -2.29 1.05
C THR A 75 -5.86 -3.75 0.72
N GLY A 76 -6.82 -4.39 1.38
CA GLY A 76 -7.20 -5.78 1.13
C GLY A 76 -7.69 -5.98 -0.30
N THR A 77 -8.52 -5.07 -0.81
CA THR A 77 -8.97 -5.11 -2.21
C THR A 77 -7.79 -4.93 -3.17
N GLY A 78 -6.88 -3.99 -2.89
CA GLY A 78 -5.67 -3.80 -3.68
C GLY A 78 -4.75 -5.03 -3.68
N MET A 79 -4.59 -5.70 -2.55
CA MET A 79 -3.79 -6.92 -2.43
C MET A 79 -4.44 -8.11 -3.12
N LEU A 80 -5.77 -8.29 -2.98
CA LEU A 80 -6.51 -9.30 -3.73
C LEU A 80 -6.30 -9.14 -5.23
N PHE A 81 -6.37 -7.90 -5.73
CA PHE A 81 -6.08 -7.63 -7.13
C PHE A 81 -4.63 -7.95 -7.47
N ALA A 82 -3.66 -7.45 -6.71
CA ALA A 82 -2.23 -7.70 -6.95
C ALA A 82 -1.87 -9.19 -6.96
N SER A 83 -2.50 -10.01 -6.12
CA SER A 83 -2.31 -11.46 -6.07
C SER A 83 -2.89 -12.19 -7.29
N ASN A 84 -3.97 -11.68 -7.89
CA ASN A 84 -4.60 -12.29 -9.07
C ASN A 84 -4.12 -11.67 -10.40
N MET A 85 -3.43 -10.53 -10.35
CA MET A 85 -3.02 -9.78 -11.53
C MET A 85 -2.13 -10.59 -12.48
N SER A 86 -1.25 -11.45 -11.96
CA SER A 86 -0.41 -12.31 -12.80
C SER A 86 -1.23 -13.34 -13.55
N LEU A 87 -2.24 -13.95 -12.91
CA LEU A 87 -3.12 -14.93 -13.55
C LEU A 87 -3.92 -14.27 -14.68
N VAL A 88 -4.56 -13.13 -14.41
CA VAL A 88 -5.35 -12.41 -15.42
C VAL A 88 -4.49 -11.95 -16.61
N LEU A 89 -3.28 -11.43 -16.35
CA LEU A 89 -2.43 -10.96 -17.43
C LEU A 89 -1.78 -12.10 -18.23
N GLU A 90 -1.32 -13.17 -17.58
CA GLU A 90 -0.64 -14.28 -18.25
C GLU A 90 -1.61 -15.27 -18.90
N GLU A 91 -2.70 -15.65 -18.22
CA GLU A 91 -3.65 -16.67 -18.70
C GLU A 91 -4.70 -16.09 -19.66
N ASP A 92 -5.33 -14.97 -19.30
CA ASP A 92 -6.44 -14.42 -20.11
C ASP A 92 -5.95 -13.48 -21.22
N MET A 93 -4.85 -12.76 -20.97
CA MET A 93 -4.33 -11.72 -21.88
C MET A 93 -3.03 -12.13 -22.60
N TYR A 94 -2.54 -13.35 -22.36
CA TYR A 94 -1.35 -13.92 -22.98
C TYR A 94 -0.10 -13.03 -22.89
N VAL A 95 0.00 -12.23 -21.82
CA VAL A 95 1.15 -11.37 -21.54
C VAL A 95 2.31 -12.24 -21.06
N THR A 96 3.51 -12.02 -21.58
CA THR A 96 4.68 -12.80 -21.13
C THR A 96 5.13 -12.36 -19.74
N PRO A 97 5.82 -13.23 -18.96
CA PRO A 97 6.31 -12.86 -17.63
C PRO A 97 7.24 -11.63 -17.62
N THR A 98 8.01 -11.42 -18.70
CA THR A 98 8.87 -10.23 -18.85
C THR A 98 8.05 -8.97 -19.06
N GLN A 99 6.98 -9.02 -19.86
CA GLN A 99 6.04 -7.92 -20.04
C GLN A 99 5.27 -7.62 -18.75
N PHE A 100 4.81 -8.65 -18.02
CA PHE A 100 4.19 -8.49 -16.70
C PHE A 100 5.11 -7.71 -15.74
N GLY A 101 6.39 -8.09 -15.68
CA GLY A 101 7.40 -7.39 -14.89
C GLY A 101 7.53 -5.91 -15.27
N MET A 102 7.54 -5.59 -16.56
CA MET A 102 7.61 -4.20 -17.05
C MET A 102 6.33 -3.41 -16.69
N ILE A 103 5.16 -4.00 -16.89
CA ILE A 103 3.86 -3.41 -16.57
C ILE A 103 3.79 -3.06 -15.08
N ASN A 104 4.10 -4.01 -14.21
CA ASN A 104 4.06 -3.80 -12.77
C ASN A 104 5.14 -2.81 -12.31
N GLY A 105 6.29 -2.79 -12.98
CA GLY A 105 7.31 -1.77 -12.81
C GLY A 105 6.77 -0.36 -13.10
N ALA A 106 6.10 -0.18 -14.23
CA ALA A 106 5.51 1.10 -14.64
C ALA A 106 4.40 1.55 -13.68
N ILE A 107 3.52 0.64 -13.25
CA ILE A 107 2.49 0.91 -12.24
C ILE A 107 3.12 1.32 -10.91
N THR A 108 4.20 0.65 -10.49
CA THR A 108 4.92 1.05 -9.27
C THR A 108 5.52 2.46 -9.39
N VAL A 109 6.09 2.81 -10.54
CA VAL A 109 6.65 4.17 -10.77
C VAL A 109 5.56 5.23 -10.72
N ALA A 110 4.33 4.91 -11.12
CA ALA A 110 3.18 5.81 -11.03
C ALA A 110 2.83 6.20 -9.58
N VAL A 111 3.30 5.46 -8.57
CA VAL A 111 3.14 5.84 -7.15
C VAL A 111 3.90 7.12 -6.81
N ILE A 112 5.04 7.39 -7.47
CA ILE A 112 5.91 8.54 -7.18
C ILE A 112 5.16 9.88 -7.33
N PRO A 113 4.52 10.21 -8.47
CA PRO A 113 3.72 11.42 -8.57
C PRO A 113 2.54 11.44 -7.58
N GLY A 114 1.97 10.28 -7.24
CA GLY A 114 0.97 10.16 -6.17
C GLY A 114 1.48 10.62 -4.81
N LEU A 115 2.69 10.23 -4.42
CA LEU A 115 3.32 10.68 -3.17
C LEU A 115 3.56 12.20 -3.16
N VAL A 116 4.00 12.77 -4.28
CA VAL A 116 4.17 14.22 -4.42
C VAL A 116 2.82 14.93 -4.34
N LEU A 117 1.78 14.42 -4.99
CA LEU A 117 0.43 14.95 -4.89
C LEU A 117 -0.12 14.86 -3.47
N ALA A 118 0.11 13.74 -2.78
CA ALA A 118 -0.36 13.52 -1.41
C ALA A 118 0.25 14.52 -0.43
N THR A 119 1.56 14.80 -0.55
CA THR A 119 2.24 15.81 0.27
C THR A 119 1.72 17.22 -0.02
N VAL A 120 1.58 17.60 -1.29
CA VAL A 120 1.04 18.91 -1.69
C VAL A 120 -0.41 19.10 -1.22
N CYS A 121 -1.26 18.09 -1.42
CA CYS A 121 -2.65 18.11 -0.95
C CYS A 121 -2.70 18.27 0.58
N SER A 122 -1.94 17.46 1.31
CA SER A 122 -1.92 17.50 2.78
C SER A 122 -1.48 18.87 3.30
N GLN A 123 -0.47 19.49 2.67
CA GLN A 123 0.03 20.81 3.05
C GLN A 123 -0.93 21.95 2.70
N LYS A 124 -1.61 21.89 1.53
CA LYS A 124 -2.45 23.01 1.04
C LYS A 124 -3.91 22.94 1.45
N LEU A 125 -4.49 21.75 1.47
CA LEU A 125 -5.91 21.54 1.74
C LEU A 125 -6.17 21.15 3.21
N GLY A 126 -5.13 20.70 3.91
CA GLY A 126 -5.23 20.09 5.22
C GLY A 126 -5.60 18.61 5.14
N THR A 127 -5.34 17.87 6.22
CA THR A 127 -5.45 16.41 6.28
C THR A 127 -6.85 15.91 5.96
N LEU A 128 -7.89 16.48 6.58
CA LEU A 128 -9.27 16.01 6.43
C LEU A 128 -9.82 16.25 5.02
N LYS A 129 -9.55 17.41 4.41
CA LYS A 129 -10.00 17.71 3.04
C LYS A 129 -9.24 16.86 2.02
N SER A 130 -7.95 16.62 2.26
CA SER A 130 -7.13 15.72 1.42
C SER A 130 -7.66 14.30 1.47
N TYR A 131 -7.99 13.79 2.66
CA TYR A 131 -8.61 12.48 2.83
C TYR A 131 -9.92 12.38 2.04
N ARG A 132 -10.84 13.34 2.20
CA ARG A 132 -12.12 13.37 1.46
C ARG A 132 -11.91 13.38 -0.07
N ALA A 133 -10.99 14.21 -0.55
CA ALA A 133 -10.65 14.27 -1.97
C ALA A 133 -10.08 12.93 -2.48
N GLY A 134 -9.19 12.30 -1.71
CA GLY A 134 -8.63 10.98 -2.00
C GLY A 134 -9.72 9.90 -2.05
N THR A 135 -10.67 9.89 -1.11
CA THR A 135 -11.80 8.94 -1.12
C THR A 135 -12.67 9.11 -2.35
N VAL A 136 -13.04 10.34 -2.71
CA VAL A 136 -13.85 10.59 -3.92
C VAL A 136 -13.10 10.17 -5.18
N ALA A 137 -11.81 10.47 -5.28
CA ALA A 137 -10.97 10.07 -6.40
C ALA A 137 -10.85 8.53 -6.51
N LEU A 138 -10.71 7.82 -5.38
CA LEU A 138 -10.71 6.36 -5.36
C LEU A 138 -12.05 5.77 -5.82
N LEU A 139 -13.17 6.32 -5.36
CA LEU A 139 -14.50 5.86 -5.80
C LEU A 139 -14.72 6.09 -7.30
N LEU A 140 -14.31 7.26 -7.81
CA LEU A 140 -14.37 7.55 -9.23
C LEU A 140 -13.50 6.57 -10.03
N ASN A 141 -12.28 6.29 -9.56
CA ASN A 141 -11.41 5.33 -10.21
C ASN A 141 -11.98 3.90 -10.16
N ALA A 142 -12.58 3.48 -9.05
CA ALA A 142 -13.25 2.19 -8.94
C ALA A 142 -14.42 2.08 -9.94
N PHE A 143 -15.20 3.15 -10.10
CA PHE A 143 -16.25 3.21 -11.11
C PHE A 143 -15.71 3.11 -12.53
N ILE A 144 -14.65 3.87 -12.87
CA ILE A 144 -13.96 3.77 -14.15
C ILE A 144 -13.43 2.36 -14.37
N PHE A 145 -12.88 1.73 -13.34
CA PHE A 145 -12.36 0.37 -13.40
C PHE A 145 -13.44 -0.66 -13.77
N VAL A 146 -14.61 -0.57 -13.13
CA VAL A 146 -15.77 -1.43 -13.44
C VAL A 146 -16.25 -1.20 -14.87
N LEU A 147 -16.34 0.06 -15.31
CA LEU A 147 -16.71 0.38 -16.70
C LEU A 147 -15.69 -0.18 -17.69
N CYS A 148 -14.40 -0.08 -17.41
CA CYS A 148 -13.35 -0.65 -18.24
C CYS A 148 -13.46 -2.18 -18.30
N GLY A 149 -13.76 -2.83 -17.17
CA GLY A 149 -14.00 -4.27 -17.13
C GLY A 149 -15.24 -4.69 -17.94
N ALA A 150 -16.31 -3.89 -17.92
CA ALA A 150 -17.55 -4.21 -18.62
C ALA A 150 -17.46 -4.01 -20.15
N PHE A 151 -16.81 -2.94 -20.61
CA PHE A 151 -16.79 -2.56 -22.02
C PHE A 151 -15.47 -2.88 -22.74
N CYS A 152 -14.36 -2.99 -22.00
CA CYS A 152 -13.01 -3.10 -22.54
C CYS A 152 -12.22 -4.25 -21.92
N SER A 153 -12.88 -5.36 -21.54
CA SER A 153 -12.26 -6.50 -20.85
C SER A 153 -11.05 -7.10 -21.59
N GLY A 154 -11.02 -7.05 -22.93
CA GLY A 154 -9.91 -7.54 -23.74
C GLY A 154 -8.74 -6.56 -23.93
N SER A 155 -8.79 -5.35 -23.36
CA SER A 155 -7.75 -4.34 -23.53
C SER A 155 -6.79 -4.28 -22.34
N VAL A 156 -5.59 -4.85 -22.52
CA VAL A 156 -4.49 -4.76 -21.54
C VAL A 156 -4.13 -3.31 -21.23
N TRP A 157 -4.13 -2.42 -22.24
CA TRP A 157 -3.76 -1.03 -22.05
C TRP A 157 -4.74 -0.25 -21.17
N MET A 158 -6.04 -0.55 -21.28
CA MET A 158 -7.06 0.08 -20.43
C MET A 158 -6.93 -0.38 -18.98
N LEU A 159 -6.64 -1.66 -18.78
CA LEU A 159 -6.33 -2.23 -17.46
C LEU A 159 -5.09 -1.56 -16.85
N ILE A 160 -4.01 -1.40 -17.62
CA ILE A 160 -2.80 -0.71 -17.16
C ILE A 160 -3.07 0.74 -16.82
N ALA A 161 -3.79 1.48 -17.67
CA ALA A 161 -4.09 2.90 -17.47
C ALA A 161 -4.88 3.12 -16.18
N THR A 162 -5.92 2.33 -15.95
CA THR A 162 -6.73 2.42 -14.72
C THR A 162 -5.92 2.04 -13.46
N MET A 163 -4.99 1.08 -13.58
CA MET A 163 -4.08 0.73 -12.50
C MET A 163 -3.05 1.83 -12.20
N MET A 164 -2.52 2.50 -13.21
CA MET A 164 -1.64 3.65 -12.99
C MET A 164 -2.38 4.79 -12.29
N ILE A 165 -3.62 5.08 -12.71
CA ILE A 165 -4.46 6.08 -12.05
C ILE A 165 -4.70 5.69 -10.58
N PHE A 166 -5.04 4.42 -10.33
CA PHE A 166 -5.17 3.90 -8.95
C PHE A 166 -3.89 4.13 -8.14
N SER A 167 -2.72 3.77 -8.68
CA SER A 167 -1.42 3.94 -8.01
C SER A 167 -1.06 5.39 -7.71
N ILE A 168 -1.51 6.34 -8.54
CA ILE A 168 -1.34 7.78 -8.29
C ILE A 168 -2.28 8.26 -7.18
N ILE A 169 -3.53 7.81 -7.18
CA ILE A 169 -4.55 8.26 -6.23
C ILE A 169 -4.35 7.65 -4.84
N MET A 170 -3.92 6.40 -4.76
CA MET A 170 -3.82 5.65 -3.50
C MET A 170 -2.98 6.39 -2.43
N PRO A 171 -1.79 6.93 -2.72
CA PRO A 171 -1.03 7.73 -1.74
C PRO A 171 -1.78 8.96 -1.21
N VAL A 172 -2.60 9.61 -2.04
CA VAL A 172 -3.41 10.78 -1.66
C VAL A 172 -4.47 10.40 -0.63
N PHE A 173 -4.94 9.15 -0.65
CA PHE A 173 -5.84 8.61 0.36
C PHE A 173 -5.08 8.13 1.61
N CYS A 174 -4.00 7.36 1.45
CA CYS A 174 -3.33 6.71 2.57
C CYS A 174 -2.52 7.67 3.46
N MET A 175 -1.79 8.63 2.89
CA MET A 175 -0.96 9.54 3.70
C MET A 175 -1.79 10.37 4.70
N PRO A 176 -2.87 11.06 4.30
CA PRO A 176 -3.70 11.78 5.26
C PRO A 176 -4.30 10.87 6.33
N MET A 177 -4.60 9.62 5.97
CA MET A 177 -5.13 8.65 6.91
C MET A 177 -4.09 8.27 7.97
N GLU A 178 -2.85 8.00 7.60
CA GLU A 178 -1.73 7.76 8.53
C GLU A 178 -1.47 8.96 9.45
N ILE A 179 -1.62 10.18 8.93
CA ILE A 179 -1.54 11.40 9.74
C ILE A 179 -2.70 11.45 10.74
N LEU A 180 -3.93 11.11 10.34
CA LEU A 180 -5.07 11.06 11.26
C LEU A 180 -4.91 9.98 12.33
N TYR A 181 -4.28 8.85 12.00
CA TYR A 181 -3.96 7.79 12.95
C TYR A 181 -2.92 8.19 14.00
N SER A 182 -1.93 9.00 13.60
CA SER A 182 -0.82 9.39 14.46
C SER A 182 -1.13 10.59 15.36
N GLN A 183 -2.24 11.30 15.10
CA GLN A 183 -2.68 12.39 15.96
C GLN A 183 -3.31 11.86 17.26
N PRO A 184 -2.97 12.45 18.43
CA PRO A 184 -3.64 12.10 19.68
C PRO A 184 -5.14 12.36 19.55
N LEU A 185 -5.93 11.33 19.86
CA LEU A 185 -7.38 11.24 19.63
C LEU A 185 -8.18 12.43 20.21
N GLU A 186 -7.66 13.10 21.24
CA GLU A 186 -8.30 14.26 21.87
C GLU A 186 -8.33 15.53 21.00
N ASN A 187 -7.42 15.68 20.02
CA ASN A 187 -7.22 16.95 19.31
C ASN A 187 -7.81 17.01 17.89
N ILE A 188 -8.40 15.92 17.39
CA ILE A 188 -8.85 15.83 15.98
C ILE A 188 -10.09 16.71 15.71
N PHE A 189 -10.89 17.05 16.73
CA PHE A 189 -12.15 17.77 16.57
C PHE A 189 -12.17 19.21 17.10
N THR A 190 -11.10 19.67 17.76
CA THR A 190 -11.01 21.06 18.25
C THR A 190 -10.56 22.04 17.17
N THR A 191 -10.16 21.54 16.00
CA THR A 191 -9.62 22.35 14.89
C THR A 191 -10.47 22.30 13.61
N ALA A 192 -11.67 21.70 13.67
CA ALA A 192 -12.66 21.74 12.58
C ALA A 192 -13.60 22.94 12.74
#